data_AF-A0A0Q4XKK5-F1
#
_entry.id   AF-A0A0Q4XKK5-F1
#
_cell.length_a   1.000
_cell.length_b   1.000
_cell.length_c   1.000
_cell.angle_alpha   90.00
_cell.angle_beta   90.00
_cell.angle_gamma   90.00
#
_symmetry.space_group_name_H-M   'P 1'
#
loop_
_entity.id
_entity.type
_entity.pdbx_description
1 polymer ?
#
loop_
_entity_poly.entity_id
_entity_poly.type
_entity_poly.pdbx_seq_one_letter_code
_entity_poly.pdbx_strand_id
1 'polypeptide(L)'
;MNAFAEAFKAQPFFAFQGNTMSRTSRALRAVRRALPLAATLFLASAANAQMGAPAPGSLDPYYKVCRGTDKSCYNDWGAFASTPNKVLIYSRTAGPRHANLGPALGPGLNPTLAPANAVQNGLIRLLAAEGITADWTEDVARMTSLNGYKAIIFASPTRDAPPTGPKTWPA
;
A
#
# COMPACT_ATOMS: atom_id res chain seq x y z
N MET A 1 -11.40 -19.76 32.90
CA MET A 1 -10.97 -20.09 31.53
C MET A 1 -12.24 -20.32 30.71
N ASN A 2 -12.80 -19.31 30.03
CA ASN A 2 -13.93 -19.44 29.06
C ASN A 2 -14.43 -18.08 28.52
N ALA A 3 -13.53 -17.15 28.16
CA ALA A 3 -13.94 -15.86 27.57
C ALA A 3 -13.26 -15.54 26.22
N PHE A 4 -12.20 -16.27 25.86
CA PHE A 4 -11.48 -16.05 24.59
C PHE A 4 -12.03 -16.87 23.42
N ALA A 5 -12.86 -17.89 23.68
CA ALA A 5 -13.37 -18.80 22.66
C ALA A 5 -14.65 -18.30 21.94
N GLU A 6 -15.40 -17.35 22.52
CA GLU A 6 -16.63 -16.85 21.91
C GLU A 6 -16.42 -15.72 20.90
N ALA A 7 -15.30 -14.98 20.97
CA ALA A 7 -15.03 -13.87 20.06
C ALA A 7 -14.75 -14.32 18.61
N PHE A 8 -14.49 -15.61 18.37
CA PHE A 8 -14.23 -16.16 17.03
C PHE A 8 -15.47 -16.68 16.29
N LYS A 9 -16.64 -16.76 16.93
CA LYS A 9 -17.87 -17.30 16.30
C LYS A 9 -18.75 -16.27 15.60
N ALA A 10 -18.43 -14.97 15.67
CA ALA A 10 -19.35 -13.90 15.27
C ALA A 10 -18.82 -12.98 14.15
N GLN A 11 -18.14 -13.52 13.12
CA GLN A 11 -17.89 -12.75 11.90
C GLN A 11 -18.55 -13.42 10.70
N PRO A 12 -19.59 -12.78 10.11
CA PRO A 12 -20.21 -13.33 8.92
C PRO A 12 -19.22 -13.23 7.76
N PHE A 13 -19.12 -14.34 7.04
CA PHE A 13 -18.59 -14.41 5.69
C PHE A 13 -19.12 -13.25 4.85
N PHE A 14 -18.30 -12.23 4.61
CA PHE A 14 -18.49 -11.38 3.45
C PHE A 14 -17.92 -12.12 2.24
N ALA A 15 -18.78 -12.94 1.64
CA ALA A 15 -18.59 -13.43 0.30
C ALA A 15 -18.46 -12.22 -0.64
N PHE A 16 -17.31 -12.10 -1.30
CA PHE A 16 -17.11 -11.15 -2.39
C PHE A 16 -17.97 -11.61 -3.57
N GLN A 17 -19.16 -11.03 -3.70
CA GLN A 17 -20.07 -11.28 -4.81
C GLN A 17 -19.40 -10.79 -6.10
N GLY A 18 -19.18 -11.71 -7.04
CA GLY A 18 -18.55 -11.41 -8.32
C GLY A 18 -19.33 -10.36 -9.10
N ASN A 19 -18.64 -9.33 -9.55
CA ASN A 19 -19.16 -8.36 -10.51
C ASN A 19 -19.28 -9.02 -11.90
N THR A 20 -20.41 -9.64 -12.20
CA THR A 20 -20.87 -9.81 -13.59
C THR A 20 -21.55 -8.52 -14.05
N MET A 21 -20.78 -7.62 -14.67
CA MET A 21 -21.32 -6.52 -15.46
C MET A 21 -21.89 -7.09 -16.77
N SER A 22 -23.22 -7.22 -16.85
CA SER A 22 -23.93 -7.32 -18.13
C SER A 22 -25.09 -6.33 -18.13
N ARG A 23 -24.81 -5.11 -18.60
CA ARG A 23 -25.84 -4.12 -18.97
C ARG A 23 -25.86 -4.02 -20.48
N THR A 24 -26.57 -4.92 -21.13
CA THR A 24 -27.00 -4.75 -22.52
C THR A 24 -28.31 -3.98 -22.54
N SER A 25 -28.23 -2.66 -22.52
CA SER A 25 -29.35 -1.76 -22.82
C SER A 25 -29.25 -1.33 -24.29
N ARG A 26 -29.92 -2.07 -25.19
CA ARG A 26 -30.18 -1.61 -26.57
C ARG A 26 -31.48 -0.81 -26.57
N ALA A 27 -31.36 0.52 -26.40
CA ALA A 27 -32.46 1.44 -26.66
C ALA A 27 -32.60 1.65 -28.18
N LEU A 28 -33.79 1.39 -28.70
CA LEU A 28 -34.17 1.65 -30.10
C LEU A 28 -34.12 3.14 -30.41
N ARG A 29 -33.47 3.47 -31.52
CA ARG A 29 -33.39 4.82 -32.11
C ARG A 29 -34.77 5.29 -32.57
N ALA A 30 -35.17 6.48 -32.11
CA ALA A 30 -36.19 7.29 -32.77
C ALA A 30 -35.51 8.47 -33.47
N VAL A 31 -35.80 8.60 -34.76
CA VAL A 31 -35.34 9.63 -35.69
C VAL A 31 -36.07 10.96 -35.41
N ARG A 32 -35.39 12.10 -35.50
CA ARG A 32 -35.96 13.37 -36.01
C ARG A 32 -34.86 14.39 -36.38
N ARG A 33 -35.20 15.22 -37.37
CA ARG A 33 -34.35 16.05 -38.25
C ARG A 33 -33.98 17.43 -37.67
N ALA A 34 -32.91 18.00 -38.26
CA ALA A 34 -32.67 19.41 -38.66
C ALA A 34 -32.14 20.47 -37.65
N LEU A 35 -30.86 20.86 -37.88
CA LEU A 35 -30.26 22.21 -38.12
C LEU A 35 -30.45 23.39 -37.11
N PRO A 36 -29.58 24.42 -37.14
CA PRO A 36 -28.24 24.53 -36.53
C PRO A 36 -28.21 25.65 -35.45
N LEU A 37 -27.33 25.60 -34.45
CA LEU A 37 -26.97 26.80 -33.68
C LEU A 37 -25.57 26.66 -33.08
N ALA A 38 -24.79 27.74 -33.20
CA ALA A 38 -23.41 27.87 -32.76
C ALA A 38 -23.21 27.47 -31.29
N ALA A 39 -22.19 26.66 -31.03
CA ALA A 39 -21.67 26.42 -29.69
C ALA A 39 -20.14 26.57 -29.72
N THR A 40 -19.72 27.68 -29.13
CA THR A 40 -18.36 28.04 -28.77
C THR A 40 -17.54 26.84 -28.28
N LEU A 41 -16.40 26.60 -28.94
CA LEU A 41 -15.33 25.72 -28.44
C LEU A 41 -14.67 26.39 -27.23
N PHE A 42 -15.27 26.26 -26.04
CA PHE A 42 -14.53 26.35 -24.79
C PHE A 42 -13.71 25.07 -24.63
N LEU A 43 -12.46 25.11 -25.06
CA LEU A 43 -11.43 24.20 -24.55
C LEU A 43 -11.10 24.58 -23.10
N ALA A 44 -12.05 24.34 -22.20
CA ALA A 44 -11.78 24.30 -20.77
C ALA A 44 -11.19 22.92 -20.47
N SER A 45 -9.86 22.82 -20.47
CA SER A 45 -9.16 21.71 -19.85
C SER A 45 -9.44 21.74 -18.36
N ALA A 46 -10.52 21.08 -17.94
CA ALA A 46 -10.76 20.77 -16.54
C ALA A 46 -9.78 19.65 -16.13
N ALA A 47 -8.54 20.03 -15.86
CA ALA A 47 -7.67 19.26 -14.97
C ALA A 47 -8.19 19.43 -13.53
N ASN A 48 -9.39 18.93 -13.26
CA ASN A 48 -9.85 18.72 -11.90
C ASN A 48 -9.18 17.44 -11.41
N ALA A 49 -7.97 17.59 -10.86
CA ALA A 49 -7.54 16.68 -9.82
C ALA A 49 -8.52 16.87 -8.66
N GLN A 50 -9.65 16.15 -8.70
CA GLN A 50 -10.58 16.06 -7.59
C GLN A 50 -9.82 15.39 -6.44
N MET A 51 -9.26 16.22 -5.55
CA MET A 51 -9.10 15.83 -4.16
C MET A 51 -10.51 15.50 -3.68
N GLY A 52 -10.87 14.21 -3.67
CA GLY A 52 -12.13 13.77 -3.11
C GLY A 52 -12.19 14.29 -1.68
N ALA A 53 -13.22 15.09 -1.36
CA ALA A 53 -13.42 15.54 0.00
C ALA A 53 -13.47 14.31 0.92
N PRO A 54 -12.81 14.35 2.09
CA PRO A 54 -12.86 13.24 3.03
C PRO A 54 -14.30 12.87 3.37
N ALA A 55 -14.61 11.57 3.49
CA ALA A 55 -15.96 11.11 3.72
C ALA A 55 -16.49 11.68 5.05
N PRO A 56 -17.83 11.86 5.17
CA PRO A 56 -18.42 12.45 6.36
C PRO A 56 -18.02 11.67 7.63
N GLY A 57 -17.37 12.37 8.58
CA GLY A 57 -16.95 11.81 9.87
C GLY A 57 -15.44 11.57 10.02
N SER A 58 -14.69 11.52 8.94
CA SER A 58 -13.23 11.27 9.00
C SER A 58 -12.41 12.56 9.14
N LEU A 59 -12.96 13.70 8.74
CA LEU A 59 -12.35 15.01 8.93
C LEU A 59 -12.79 15.61 10.27
N ASP A 60 -11.84 15.81 11.18
CA ASP A 60 -12.08 16.50 12.45
C ASP A 60 -12.46 17.96 12.19
N PRO A 61 -13.66 18.41 12.57
CA PRO A 61 -14.14 19.76 12.25
C PRO A 61 -13.40 20.84 13.04
N TYR A 62 -12.74 20.52 14.16
CA TYR A 62 -11.99 21.48 14.97
C TYR A 62 -10.53 21.55 14.52
N TYR A 63 -9.86 20.40 14.42
CA TYR A 63 -8.43 20.34 14.09
C TYR A 63 -8.13 20.31 12.58
N LYS A 64 -9.14 20.17 11.72
CA LYS A 64 -9.01 20.07 10.25
C LYS A 64 -8.02 18.99 9.81
N VAL A 65 -7.89 17.95 10.63
CA VAL A 65 -7.08 16.77 10.33
C VAL A 65 -8.00 15.59 10.10
N CYS A 66 -7.56 14.70 9.23
CA CYS A 66 -8.20 13.42 9.06
C CYS A 66 -7.87 12.46 10.20
N ARG A 67 -8.86 11.72 10.68
CA ARG A 67 -8.74 10.68 11.71
C ARG A 67 -9.17 9.34 11.13
N GLY A 68 -8.55 8.28 11.63
CA GLY A 68 -8.84 6.91 11.22
C GLY A 68 -8.17 6.53 9.89
N THR A 69 -8.73 5.53 9.22
CA THR A 69 -8.18 4.88 8.01
C THR A 69 -9.03 5.12 6.77
N ASP A 70 -9.86 6.17 6.79
CA ASP A 70 -10.67 6.52 5.63
C ASP A 70 -9.78 6.85 4.43
N LYS A 71 -10.01 6.19 3.31
CA LYS A 71 -9.20 6.33 2.09
C LYS A 71 -9.22 7.75 1.55
N SER A 72 -10.33 8.47 1.72
CA SER A 72 -10.50 9.85 1.25
C SER A 72 -9.63 10.86 2.00
N CYS A 73 -9.05 10.45 3.13
CA CYS A 73 -8.10 11.21 3.91
C CYS A 73 -6.65 11.05 3.47
N TYR A 74 -6.36 10.09 2.58
CA TYR A 74 -5.05 9.87 2.03
C TYR A 74 -4.97 10.48 0.63
N ASN A 75 -3.80 11.02 0.29
CA ASN A 75 -3.57 11.58 -1.02
C ASN A 75 -3.59 10.47 -2.09
N ASP A 76 -4.50 10.58 -3.06
CA ASP A 76 -4.47 9.78 -4.29
C ASP A 76 -3.79 10.58 -5.40
N TRP A 77 -2.46 10.70 -5.32
CA TRP A 77 -1.67 11.39 -6.34
C TRP A 77 -1.59 10.62 -7.67
N GLY A 78 -2.22 9.44 -7.78
CA GLY A 78 -2.14 8.57 -8.97
C GLY A 78 -0.74 8.00 -9.25
N ALA A 79 0.27 8.32 -8.42
CA ALA A 79 1.68 7.98 -8.63
C ALA A 79 1.95 6.47 -8.75
N PHE A 80 1.02 5.64 -8.25
CA PHE A 80 1.13 4.18 -8.23
C PHE A 80 -0.03 3.47 -8.94
N ALA A 81 -0.75 4.17 -9.82
CA ALA A 81 -1.92 3.61 -10.50
C ALA A 81 -1.58 2.40 -11.39
N SER A 82 -0.40 2.39 -12.01
CA SER A 82 0.10 1.28 -12.82
C SER A 82 1.06 0.34 -12.08
N THR A 83 1.41 0.66 -10.83
CA THR A 83 2.34 -0.16 -10.04
C THR A 83 1.60 -1.37 -9.47
N PRO A 84 2.15 -2.59 -9.63
CA PRO A 84 1.60 -3.78 -8.99
C PRO A 84 1.37 -3.58 -7.50
N ASN A 85 0.36 -4.22 -6.91
CA ASN A 85 0.07 -4.11 -5.48
C ASN A 85 1.08 -4.92 -4.64
N LYS A 86 2.33 -4.47 -4.66
CA LYS A 86 3.50 -5.18 -4.15
C LYS A 86 4.39 -4.27 -3.33
N VAL A 87 4.98 -4.80 -2.28
CA VAL A 87 5.97 -4.12 -1.43
C VAL A 87 7.25 -4.94 -1.31
N LEU A 88 8.36 -4.26 -1.02
CA LEU A 88 9.65 -4.88 -0.75
C LEU A 88 10.02 -4.73 0.72
N ILE A 89 10.34 -5.82 1.40
CA ILE A 89 10.86 -5.83 2.77
C ILE A 89 12.37 -5.95 2.71
N TYR A 90 13.09 -4.97 3.25
CA TYR A 90 14.54 -4.96 3.32
C TYR A 90 14.99 -5.01 4.78
N SER A 91 15.85 -5.98 5.11
CA SER A 91 16.26 -6.26 6.50
C SER A 91 17.75 -6.43 6.73
N ARG A 92 18.60 -5.96 5.79
CA ARG A 92 20.05 -6.06 5.94
C ARG A 92 20.53 -5.32 7.20
N THR A 93 21.52 -5.89 7.88
CA THR A 93 22.13 -5.33 9.09
C THR A 93 23.64 -5.49 9.03
N ALA A 94 24.43 -4.45 9.27
CA ALA A 94 25.88 -4.57 9.43
C ALA A 94 26.38 -4.55 10.90
N GLY A 95 25.46 -4.58 11.87
CA GLY A 95 25.76 -4.60 13.29
C GLY A 95 24.98 -5.68 14.04
N PRO A 96 24.93 -5.60 15.40
CA PRO A 96 24.15 -6.51 16.21
C PRO A 96 22.71 -6.63 15.69
N ARG A 97 22.31 -7.86 15.38
CA ARG A 97 21.03 -8.14 14.75
C ARG A 97 19.95 -8.28 15.81
N HIS A 98 18.82 -7.61 15.63
CA HIS A 98 17.65 -7.83 16.47
C HIS A 98 17.19 -9.28 16.34
N ALA A 99 16.90 -9.94 17.45
CA ALA A 99 16.52 -11.36 17.48
C ALA A 99 15.35 -11.68 16.56
N ASN A 100 14.38 -10.76 16.42
CA ASN A 100 13.20 -10.91 15.58
C ASN A 100 13.50 -10.97 14.08
N LEU A 101 14.69 -10.53 13.65
CA LEU A 101 15.13 -10.67 12.26
C LEU A 101 15.66 -12.07 11.97
N GLY A 102 15.88 -12.92 12.97
CA GLY A 102 16.34 -14.30 12.79
C GLY A 102 17.75 -14.42 12.20
N PRO A 103 18.10 -15.57 11.59
CA PRO A 103 19.33 -15.73 10.81
C PRO A 103 19.39 -14.74 9.63
N ALA A 104 20.61 -14.43 9.19
CA ALA A 104 20.83 -13.66 7.96
C ALA A 104 20.28 -14.40 6.75
N LEU A 105 19.73 -13.65 5.81
CA LEU A 105 19.13 -14.21 4.61
C LEU A 105 20.18 -14.44 3.52
N GLY A 106 19.93 -15.45 2.69
CA GLY A 106 20.72 -15.68 1.48
C GLY A 106 20.62 -14.52 0.47
N PRO A 107 21.50 -14.47 -0.53
CA PRO A 107 21.46 -13.44 -1.57
C PRO A 107 20.20 -13.55 -2.43
N GLY A 108 19.91 -12.49 -3.19
CA GLY A 108 18.79 -12.45 -4.12
C GLY A 108 17.45 -12.06 -3.50
N LEU A 109 16.37 -12.35 -4.24
CA LEU A 109 15.01 -12.00 -3.88
C LEU A 109 14.28 -13.23 -3.33
N ASN A 110 13.56 -13.06 -2.23
CA ASN A 110 12.78 -14.09 -1.56
C ASN A 110 13.58 -15.34 -1.14
N PRO A 111 14.75 -15.16 -0.49
CA PRO A 111 15.49 -16.30 0.06
C PRO A 111 14.66 -17.04 1.13
N THR A 112 14.96 -18.32 1.35
CA THR A 112 14.24 -19.15 2.33
C THR A 112 14.24 -18.51 3.72
N LEU A 113 13.06 -18.39 4.33
CA LEU A 113 12.89 -17.88 5.68
C LEU A 113 12.90 -19.03 6.70
N ALA A 114 13.63 -18.83 7.78
CA ALA A 114 13.51 -19.65 8.98
C ALA A 114 12.31 -19.16 9.84
N PRO A 115 11.78 -20.00 10.74
CA PRO A 115 10.75 -19.58 11.70
C PRO A 115 11.17 -18.38 12.57
N ALA A 116 12.47 -18.26 12.86
CA ALA A 116 13.05 -17.17 13.63
C ALA A 116 13.09 -15.81 12.88
N ASN A 117 12.87 -15.77 11.56
CA ASN A 117 12.71 -14.53 10.79
C ASN A 117 11.30 -13.94 11.01
N ALA A 118 10.97 -13.65 12.27
CA ALA A 118 9.63 -13.32 12.73
C ALA A 118 9.07 -12.05 12.09
N VAL A 119 9.90 -11.04 11.83
CA VAL A 119 9.46 -9.79 11.18
C VAL A 119 9.03 -10.06 9.74
N GLN A 120 9.85 -10.78 8.97
CA GLN A 120 9.56 -11.11 7.57
C GLN A 120 8.30 -11.98 7.49
N ASN A 121 8.24 -13.07 8.26
CA ASN A 121 7.07 -13.96 8.30
C ASN A 121 5.79 -13.22 8.73
N GLY A 122 5.90 -12.34 9.72
CA GLY A 122 4.77 -11.53 10.21
C GLY A 122 4.25 -10.55 9.18
N LEU A 123 5.14 -9.78 8.54
CA LEU A 123 4.77 -8.83 7.50
C LEU A 123 4.18 -9.53 6.28
N ILE A 124 4.79 -10.60 5.79
CA ILE A 124 4.28 -11.39 4.66
C ILE A 124 2.85 -11.83 4.94
N ARG A 125 2.59 -12.39 6.14
CA ARG A 125 1.26 -12.82 6.56
C ARG A 125 0.25 -11.68 6.62
N LEU A 126 0.61 -10.55 7.23
CA LEU A 126 -0.28 -9.40 7.39
C LEU A 126 -0.61 -8.75 6.04
N LEU A 127 0.40 -8.59 5.18
CA LEU A 127 0.23 -8.00 3.85
C LEU A 127 -0.59 -8.91 2.94
N ALA A 128 -0.36 -10.23 2.99
CA ALA A 128 -1.15 -11.19 2.23
C ALA A 128 -2.63 -11.18 2.63
N ALA A 129 -2.94 -10.99 3.92
CA ALA A 129 -4.32 -10.86 4.40
C ALA A 129 -5.06 -9.66 3.78
N GLU A 130 -4.32 -8.60 3.41
CA GLU A 130 -4.83 -7.40 2.75
C GLU A 130 -4.70 -7.46 1.21
N GLY A 131 -4.34 -8.62 0.64
CA GLY A 131 -4.14 -8.77 -0.81
C GLY A 131 -2.93 -8.00 -1.35
N ILE A 132 -1.94 -7.71 -0.50
CA ILE A 132 -0.68 -7.06 -0.88
C ILE A 132 0.40 -8.13 -0.99
N THR A 133 1.07 -8.19 -2.14
CA THR A 133 2.20 -9.09 -2.33
C THR A 133 3.44 -8.53 -1.63
N ALA A 134 4.20 -9.36 -0.94
CA ALA A 134 5.44 -8.96 -0.27
C ALA A 134 6.62 -9.76 -0.83
N ASP A 135 7.60 -9.06 -1.39
CA ASP A 135 8.93 -9.62 -1.62
C ASP A 135 9.85 -9.22 -0.45
N TRP A 136 10.91 -9.98 -0.21
CA TRP A 136 11.88 -9.70 0.84
C TRP A 136 13.31 -9.97 0.39
N THR A 137 14.27 -9.21 0.95
CA THR A 137 15.69 -9.39 0.65
C THR A 137 16.59 -8.74 1.70
N GLU A 138 17.83 -9.23 1.80
CA GLU A 138 18.94 -8.54 2.48
C GLU A 138 20.07 -8.20 1.49
N ASP A 139 19.85 -8.45 0.21
CA ASP A 139 20.83 -8.24 -0.84
C ASP A 139 20.73 -6.81 -1.38
N VAL A 140 21.77 -6.02 -1.12
CA VAL A 140 21.87 -4.63 -1.57
C VAL A 140 21.84 -4.51 -3.10
N ALA A 141 22.24 -5.54 -3.85
CA ALA A 141 22.15 -5.53 -5.31
C ALA A 141 20.70 -5.46 -5.80
N ARG A 142 19.74 -5.89 -4.97
CA ARG A 142 18.29 -5.82 -5.23
C ARG A 142 17.68 -4.47 -4.87
N MET A 143 18.44 -3.56 -4.26
CA MET A 143 18.02 -2.18 -3.97
C MET A 143 18.18 -1.25 -5.20
N THR A 144 18.04 -1.82 -6.40
CA THR A 144 18.08 -1.12 -7.68
C THR A 144 16.73 -1.32 -8.39
N SER A 145 16.27 -0.33 -9.15
CA SER A 145 15.01 -0.41 -9.93
C SER A 145 13.76 -0.69 -9.10
N LEU A 146 13.49 0.16 -8.09
CA LEU A 146 12.44 -0.05 -7.09
C LEU A 146 11.02 0.35 -7.54
N ASN A 147 10.85 0.85 -8.77
CA ASN A 147 9.57 1.34 -9.31
C ASN A 147 8.49 0.26 -9.45
N GLY A 148 8.85 -1.02 -9.33
CA GLY A 148 7.92 -2.15 -9.31
C GLY A 148 7.22 -2.38 -7.97
N TYR A 149 7.52 -1.56 -6.96
CA TYR A 149 6.93 -1.65 -5.62
C TYR A 149 6.22 -0.35 -5.24
N LYS A 150 5.07 -0.44 -4.57
CA LYS A 150 4.36 0.72 -4.03
C LYS A 150 5.02 1.28 -2.78
N ALA A 151 5.73 0.43 -2.03
CA ALA A 151 6.44 0.81 -0.82
C ALA A 151 7.63 -0.12 -0.57
N ILE A 152 8.60 0.39 0.18
CA ILE A 152 9.73 -0.36 0.71
C ILE A 152 9.69 -0.25 2.22
N ILE A 153 9.71 -1.40 2.90
CA ILE A 153 9.66 -1.50 4.36
C ILE A 153 11.07 -1.84 4.83
N PHE A 154 11.69 -0.89 5.53
CA PHE A 154 12.97 -1.11 6.21
C PHE A 154 12.71 -1.71 7.58
N ALA A 155 12.95 -3.02 7.71
CA ALA A 155 12.76 -3.77 8.97
C ALA A 155 13.93 -3.58 9.96
N SER A 156 15.00 -2.91 9.54
CA SER A 156 16.17 -2.56 10.34
C SER A 156 16.66 -1.15 9.99
N PRO A 157 17.34 -0.45 10.92
CA PRO A 157 18.03 0.77 10.58
C PRO A 157 19.13 0.48 9.55
N THR A 158 19.13 1.26 8.47
CA THR A 158 20.00 1.23 7.28
C THR A 158 21.48 1.52 7.55
N ARG A 159 22.03 1.05 8.66
CA ARG A 159 23.46 1.13 8.90
C ARG A 159 24.12 -0.15 8.44
N ASP A 160 24.57 -0.08 7.18
CA ASP A 160 25.52 -1.02 6.59
C ASP A 160 26.98 -0.79 7.08
N ALA A 161 27.20 0.21 7.95
CA ALA A 161 28.46 0.41 8.68
C ALA A 161 28.25 1.07 10.07
N PRO A 162 29.11 0.79 11.08
CA PRO A 162 29.42 1.67 12.22
C PRO A 162 29.54 3.15 11.78
N PRO A 163 29.24 4.18 12.60
CA PRO A 163 29.78 5.51 12.30
C PRO A 163 31.31 5.33 12.42
N THR A 164 32.02 5.36 11.30
CA THR A 164 33.47 5.24 11.30
C THR A 164 34.07 6.58 11.73
N GLY A 165 34.13 6.79 13.04
CA GLY A 165 34.74 7.96 13.65
C GLY A 165 34.54 7.95 15.17
N PRO A 166 35.51 8.45 15.96
CA PRO A 166 35.27 8.69 17.38
C PRO A 166 34.06 9.61 17.54
N LYS A 167 33.14 9.22 18.42
CA LYS A 167 31.96 10.01 18.78
C LYS A 167 32.42 11.21 19.64
N THR A 168 32.93 12.26 19.01
CA THR A 168 33.23 13.52 19.69
C THR A 168 31.95 14.32 19.80
N TRP A 169 31.35 14.33 20.99
CA TRP A 169 30.34 15.33 21.32
C TRP A 169 31.05 16.66 21.62
N PRO A 170 30.60 17.80 21.09
CA PRO A 170 31.06 19.10 21.58
C PRO A 170 30.67 19.20 23.06
N ALA A 171 31.65 19.59 23.89
CA ALA A 171 31.46 19.87 25.30
C ALA A 171 30.61 21.14 25.50
#